data_AF-A0A0P9D8F6-F1
#
_entry.id   AF-A0A0P9D8F6-F1
#
_cell.length_a   1.000
_cell.length_b   1.000
_cell.length_c   1.000
_cell.angle_alpha   90.00
_cell.angle_beta   90.00
_cell.angle_gamma   90.00
#
_symmetry.space_group_name_H-M   'P 1'
#
loop_
_entity.id
_entity.type
_entity.pdbx_description
1 polymer ?
#
loop_
_entity_poly.entity_id
_entity_poly.type
_entity_poly.pdbx_seq_one_letter_code
_entity_poly.pdbx_strand_id
1 'polypeptide(L)'
;MHIPDGYLSPATCATLYVAAAPFWYIALQRVKRLLSTRLVPLLSLFAAFSFVIMMFNLPLPGGTTGHAVGMGIASIVLGPWASMLAVSVALLIQALFFGDGGITAFGANCFNMAIVGSLVAYWVYRAIAGRTAINSPRRVVAGAVAGYVAIHVAALLAAIEFGLQPMLFTDA
;
A
#
# COMPACT_ATOMS: atom_id res chain seq x y z
N MET A 1 -9.50 -3.16 3.14
CA MET A 1 -9.62 -2.21 2.04
C MET A 1 -9.21 -2.84 0.73
N HIS A 2 -9.01 -4.17 0.73
CA HIS A 2 -8.83 -4.94 -0.48
C HIS A 2 -10.10 -4.84 -1.32
N ILE A 3 -9.90 -4.53 -2.59
CA ILE A 3 -10.94 -4.42 -3.60
C ILE A 3 -11.02 -5.79 -4.29
N PRO A 4 -12.15 -6.52 -4.16
CA PRO A 4 -12.35 -7.79 -4.84
C PRO A 4 -12.54 -7.59 -6.36
N ASP A 5 -12.37 -8.66 -7.13
CA ASP A 5 -12.73 -8.63 -8.55
C ASP A 5 -14.24 -8.43 -8.72
N GLY A 6 -14.62 -7.71 -9.78
CA GLY A 6 -16.01 -7.36 -10.09
C GLY A 6 -16.55 -6.13 -9.37
N TYR A 7 -15.82 -5.55 -8.41
CA TYR A 7 -16.23 -4.32 -7.74
C TYR A 7 -15.87 -3.04 -8.49
N LEU A 8 -14.86 -3.10 -9.36
CA LEU A 8 -14.45 -2.00 -10.22
C LEU A 8 -14.66 -2.37 -11.67
N SER A 9 -15.07 -1.40 -12.48
CA SER A 9 -15.19 -1.57 -13.92
C SER A 9 -13.82 -1.90 -14.53
N PRO A 10 -13.78 -2.70 -15.62
CA PRO A 10 -12.53 -3.01 -16.32
C PRO A 10 -11.73 -1.77 -16.73
N ALA A 11 -12.43 -0.67 -17.08
CA ALA A 11 -11.82 0.61 -17.41
C ALA A 11 -11.11 1.24 -16.20
N THR A 12 -11.72 1.20 -15.01
CA THR A 12 -11.10 1.67 -13.76
C THR A 12 -9.87 0.84 -13.42
N CYS A 13 -9.98 -0.49 -13.50
CA CYS A 13 -8.88 -1.41 -13.28
C CYS A 13 -7.69 -1.12 -14.21
N ALA A 14 -7.94 -1.01 -15.52
CA ALA A 14 -6.89 -0.70 -16.50
C ALA A 14 -6.22 0.64 -16.23
N THR A 15 -7.01 1.66 -15.89
CA THR A 15 -6.50 3.00 -15.56
C THR A 15 -5.56 2.96 -14.36
N LEU A 16 -5.93 2.25 -13.29
CA LEU A 16 -5.12 2.17 -12.07
C LEU A 16 -3.86 1.31 -12.27
N TYR A 17 -3.92 0.28 -13.13
CA TYR A 17 -2.72 -0.44 -13.57
C TYR A 17 -1.73 0.47 -14.30
N VAL A 18 -2.22 1.26 -15.26
CA VAL A 18 -1.40 2.22 -16.00
C VAL A 18 -0.83 3.28 -15.06
N ALA A 19 -1.62 3.75 -14.09
CA ALA A 19 -1.16 4.70 -13.09
C ALA A 19 -0.10 4.12 -12.14
N ALA A 20 -0.21 2.83 -11.78
CA ALA A 20 0.74 2.15 -10.89
C ALA A 20 2.08 1.80 -11.58
N ALA A 21 2.04 1.47 -12.88
CA ALA A 21 3.20 1.06 -13.67
C ALA A 21 4.45 1.96 -13.55
N PRO A 22 4.37 3.30 -13.68
CA PRO A 22 5.55 4.16 -13.57
C PRO A 22 6.17 4.11 -12.16
N PHE A 23 5.36 3.98 -11.11
CA PHE A 23 5.88 3.89 -9.74
C PHE A 23 6.60 2.57 -9.51
N TRP A 24 6.06 1.44 -9.98
CA TRP A 24 6.75 0.17 -9.93
C TRP A 24 8.07 0.20 -10.70
N TYR A 25 8.06 0.79 -11.90
CA TYR A 25 9.27 0.94 -12.70
C TYR A 25 10.35 1.73 -11.94
N ILE A 26 10.00 2.89 -11.40
CA ILE A 26 10.94 3.73 -10.63
C ILE A 26 11.40 3.01 -9.36
N ALA A 27 10.49 2.35 -8.63
CA ALA A 27 10.80 1.60 -7.43
C ALA A 27 11.81 0.48 -7.72
N LEU A 28 11.59 -0.29 -8.79
CA LEU A 28 12.50 -1.34 -9.25
C LEU A 28 13.88 -0.78 -9.59
N GLN A 29 13.94 0.33 -10.34
CA GLN A 29 15.22 0.95 -10.69
C GLN A 29 15.98 1.47 -9.46
N ARG A 30 15.28 2.08 -8.50
CA ARG A 30 15.86 2.59 -7.26
C ARG A 30 16.36 1.45 -6.37
N VAL A 31 15.55 0.43 -6.18
CA VAL A 31 15.89 -0.73 -5.35
C VAL A 31 17.00 -1.54 -5.99
N LYS A 32 17.01 -1.72 -7.32
CA LYS A 32 18.07 -2.44 -8.02
C LYS A 32 19.47 -1.88 -7.77
N ARG A 33 19.60 -0.55 -7.66
CA ARG A 33 20.87 0.12 -7.30
C ARG A 33 21.27 -0.09 -5.84
N LEU A 34 20.32 -0.44 -4.99
CA LEU A 34 20.49 -0.66 -3.55
C LEU A 34 20.47 -2.15 -3.17
N LEU A 35 20.37 -3.06 -4.15
CA LEU A 35 20.45 -4.51 -3.99
C LEU A 35 21.88 -4.91 -3.58
N SER A 36 22.25 -4.52 -2.37
CA SER A 36 23.29 -5.16 -1.59
C SER A 36 22.72 -6.44 -0.98
N THR A 37 23.59 -7.37 -0.57
CA THR A 37 23.23 -8.65 0.06
C THR A 37 22.32 -8.50 1.30
N ARG A 38 22.24 -7.30 1.90
CA ARG A 38 21.44 -7.03 3.11
C ARG A 38 20.03 -6.49 2.85
N LEU A 39 19.75 -5.87 1.71
CA LEU A 39 18.44 -5.24 1.47
C LEU A 39 17.38 -6.26 1.08
N VAL A 40 17.77 -7.30 0.33
CA VAL A 40 16.85 -8.37 -0.10
C VAL A 40 16.18 -9.09 1.08
N PRO A 41 16.92 -9.56 2.11
CA PRO A 41 16.29 -10.18 3.28
C PRO A 41 15.33 -9.24 4.01
N LEU A 42 15.67 -7.96 4.14
CA LEU A 42 14.80 -6.98 4.79
C LEU A 42 13.51 -6.75 3.98
N LEU A 43 13.62 -6.62 2.65
CA LEU A 43 12.45 -6.48 1.79
C LEU A 43 11.51 -7.68 1.93
N SER A 44 12.05 -8.90 1.88
CA SER A 44 11.27 -10.13 2.06
C SER A 44 10.62 -10.21 3.44
N LEU A 45 11.33 -9.82 4.50
CA LEU A 45 10.79 -9.77 5.86
C LEU A 45 9.60 -8.82 5.95
N PHE A 46 9.72 -7.61 5.41
CA PHE A 46 8.61 -6.64 5.44
C PHE A 46 7.45 -7.03 4.52
N ALA A 47 7.72 -7.70 3.41
CA ALA A 47 6.66 -8.29 2.57
C ALA A 47 5.87 -9.35 3.35
N ALA A 48 6.56 -10.27 4.03
CA ALA A 48 5.93 -11.28 4.87
C ALA A 48 5.19 -10.65 6.07
N PHE A 49 5.77 -9.64 6.71
CA PHE A 49 5.12 -8.88 7.79
C PHE A 49 3.83 -8.21 7.33
N SER A 50 3.88 -7.51 6.20
CA SER A 50 2.70 -6.88 5.59
C SER A 50 1.64 -7.91 5.21
N PHE A 51 2.04 -9.05 4.64
CA PHE A 51 1.13 -10.15 4.34
C PHE A 51 0.40 -10.63 5.61
N VAL A 52 1.16 -10.97 6.66
CA VAL A 52 0.58 -11.51 7.91
C VAL A 52 -0.35 -10.52 8.57
N ILE A 53 0.02 -9.24 8.65
CA ILE A 53 -0.81 -8.24 9.33
C ILE A 53 -2.10 -7.94 8.55
N MET A 54 -2.08 -8.03 7.22
CA MET A 54 -3.26 -7.83 6.38
C MET A 54 -4.27 -8.98 6.46
N MET A 55 -3.82 -10.20 6.81
CA MET A 55 -4.72 -11.34 7.06
C MET A 55 -5.65 -11.14 8.26
N PHE A 56 -5.28 -10.27 9.21
CA PHE A 56 -6.17 -9.85 10.30
C PHE A 56 -7.10 -8.75 9.83
N ASN A 57 -8.11 -9.13 9.05
CA ASN A 57 -9.08 -8.21 8.48
C ASN A 57 -10.47 -8.32 9.12
N LEU A 58 -11.12 -7.16 9.22
CA LEU A 58 -12.48 -7.02 9.73
C LEU A 58 -13.41 -6.64 8.58
N PRO A 59 -14.54 -7.33 8.37
CA PRO A 59 -15.49 -6.96 7.33
C PRO A 59 -16.11 -5.60 7.64
N LEU A 60 -16.16 -4.73 6.64
CA LEU A 60 -16.82 -3.43 6.72
C LEU A 60 -18.10 -3.43 5.85
N PRO A 61 -19.18 -2.76 6.30
CA PRO A 61 -20.34 -2.51 5.47
C PRO A 61 -19.92 -1.83 4.15
N GLY A 62 -20.43 -2.32 3.01
CA GLY A 62 -20.02 -1.83 1.68
C GLY A 62 -19.06 -2.76 0.92
N GLY A 63 -18.84 -3.99 1.40
CA GLY A 63 -18.18 -5.05 0.62
C GLY A 63 -16.65 -5.03 0.62
N THR A 64 -16.05 -4.28 1.54
CA THR A 64 -14.59 -4.16 1.72
C THR A 64 -14.23 -4.50 3.18
N THR A 65 -12.94 -4.55 3.49
CA THR A 65 -12.42 -4.85 4.83
C THR A 65 -11.74 -3.66 5.50
N GLY A 66 -11.50 -3.72 6.81
CA GLY A 66 -10.61 -2.84 7.56
C GLY A 66 -9.48 -3.67 8.16
N HIS A 67 -8.23 -3.28 7.95
CA HIS A 67 -7.06 -3.96 8.49
C HIS A 67 -5.84 -3.03 8.52
N ALA A 68 -4.82 -3.42 9.27
CA ALA A 68 -3.51 -2.79 9.16
C ALA A 68 -2.77 -3.32 7.92
N VAL A 69 -1.85 -2.52 7.37
CA VAL A 69 -1.06 -2.86 6.16
C VAL A 69 0.44 -2.95 6.45
N GLY A 70 0.92 -2.30 7.50
CA GLY A 70 2.34 -2.26 7.84
C GLY A 70 3.19 -1.30 6.98
N MET A 71 2.59 -0.61 5.99
CA MET A 71 3.29 0.35 5.11
C MET A 71 3.97 1.50 5.86
N GLY A 72 3.46 1.90 7.03
CA GLY A 72 4.08 2.91 7.89
C GLY A 72 5.49 2.49 8.33
N ILE A 73 5.58 1.34 8.99
CA ILE A 73 6.86 0.80 9.50
C ILE A 73 7.77 0.44 8.33
N ALA A 74 7.23 -0.22 7.29
CA ALA A 74 7.99 -0.60 6.11
C ALA A 74 8.62 0.63 5.41
N SER A 75 7.87 1.74 5.27
CA SER A 75 8.39 2.96 4.64
C SER A 75 9.42 3.69 5.48
N ILE A 76 9.32 3.62 6.81
CA ILE A 76 10.30 4.21 7.73
C ILE A 76 11.63 3.43 7.68
N VAL A 77 11.56 2.10 7.63
CA VAL A 77 12.75 1.23 7.71
C VAL A 77 13.40 1.04 6.33
N LEU A 78 12.62 0.76 5.30
CA LEU A 78 13.12 0.46 3.96
C LEU A 78 13.20 1.69 3.04
N GLY A 79 12.52 2.77 3.41
CA GLY A 79 12.22 3.86 2.50
C GLY A 79 11.00 3.58 1.61
N PRO A 80 10.50 4.59 0.88
CA PRO A 80 9.22 4.51 0.18
C PRO A 80 9.27 3.50 -0.97
N TRP A 81 10.35 3.49 -1.77
CA TRP A 81 10.47 2.64 -2.96
C TRP A 81 10.55 1.14 -2.64
N ALA A 82 11.32 0.76 -1.62
CA ALA A 82 11.40 -0.64 -1.20
C ALA A 82 10.13 -1.08 -0.46
N SER A 83 9.50 -0.19 0.32
CA SER A 83 8.18 -0.47 0.90
C SER A 83 7.11 -0.70 -0.16
N MET A 84 7.08 0.09 -1.24
CA MET A 84 6.14 -0.12 -2.35
C MET A 84 6.24 -1.53 -2.92
N LEU A 85 7.47 -1.99 -3.18
CA LEU A 85 7.68 -3.34 -3.71
C LEU A 85 7.31 -4.42 -2.69
N ALA A 86 7.71 -4.26 -1.43
CA ALA A 86 7.38 -5.20 -0.37
C ALA A 86 5.85 -5.39 -0.20
N VAL A 87 5.10 -4.28 -0.14
CA VAL A 87 3.64 -4.31 -0.01
C VAL A 87 2.99 -4.84 -1.30
N SER A 88 3.49 -4.46 -2.48
CA SER A 88 2.97 -4.99 -3.75
C SER A 88 3.14 -6.51 -3.87
N VAL A 89 4.28 -7.04 -3.42
CA VAL A 89 4.53 -8.49 -3.40
C VAL A 89 3.58 -9.19 -2.43
N ALA A 90 3.34 -8.62 -1.24
CA ALA A 90 2.37 -9.15 -0.28
C ALA A 90 0.97 -9.23 -0.90
N LEU A 91 0.51 -8.13 -1.51
CA LEU A 91 -0.80 -8.06 -2.19
C LEU A 91 -0.91 -9.05 -3.35
N LEU A 92 0.19 -9.27 -4.10
CA LEU A 92 0.20 -10.22 -5.22
C LEU A 92 -0.02 -11.64 -4.71
N ILE A 93 0.66 -12.03 -3.63
CA ILE A 93 0.48 -13.34 -3.00
C ILE A 93 -0.95 -13.50 -2.48
N GLN A 94 -1.51 -12.46 -1.84
CA GLN A 94 -2.89 -12.47 -1.35
C GLN A 94 -3.90 -12.68 -2.47
N ALA A 95 -3.78 -11.94 -3.57
CA ALA A 95 -4.69 -12.05 -4.70
C ALA A 95 -4.61 -13.43 -5.38
N LEU A 96 -3.39 -13.98 -5.55
CA LEU A 96 -3.19 -15.24 -6.27
C LEU A 96 -3.50 -16.49 -5.45
N PHE A 97 -3.10 -16.52 -4.17
CA PHE A 97 -3.15 -17.75 -3.36
C PHE A 97 -4.26 -17.75 -2.31
N PHE A 98 -4.70 -16.57 -1.85
CA PHE A 98 -5.66 -16.44 -0.76
C PHE A 98 -7.00 -15.87 -1.21
N GLY A 99 -7.10 -15.38 -2.46
CA GLY A 99 -8.30 -14.71 -2.97
C GLY A 99 -8.66 -13.43 -2.21
N ASP A 100 -7.71 -12.87 -1.45
CA ASP A 100 -7.90 -11.64 -0.69
C ASP A 100 -7.47 -10.45 -1.56
N GLY A 101 -8.47 -9.87 -2.24
CA GLY A 101 -8.27 -8.86 -3.29
C GLY A 101 -8.32 -9.47 -4.70
N GLY A 102 -8.75 -8.64 -5.65
CA GLY A 102 -8.92 -9.04 -7.05
C GLY A 102 -7.64 -8.99 -7.87
N ILE A 103 -7.52 -9.90 -8.85
CA ILE A 103 -6.41 -9.90 -9.83
C ILE A 103 -6.59 -8.74 -10.82
N THR A 104 -7.84 -8.48 -11.24
CA THR A 104 -8.16 -7.32 -12.08
C THR A 104 -8.05 -6.02 -11.29
N ALA A 105 -8.40 -6.04 -9.99
CA ALA A 105 -8.27 -4.91 -9.08
C ALA A 105 -6.87 -4.76 -8.46
N PHE A 106 -5.90 -5.61 -8.81
CA PHE A 106 -4.56 -5.59 -8.19
C PHE A 106 -3.84 -4.26 -8.40
N GLY A 107 -3.98 -3.63 -9.58
CA GLY A 107 -3.47 -2.29 -9.84
C GLY A 107 -4.02 -1.24 -8.85
N ALA A 108 -5.33 -1.28 -8.57
CA ALA A 108 -6.00 -0.40 -7.61
C ALA A 108 -5.51 -0.65 -6.17
N ASN A 109 -5.48 -1.92 -5.75
CA ASN A 109 -5.00 -2.32 -4.44
C ASN A 109 -3.56 -1.85 -4.19
N CYS A 110 -2.67 -2.05 -5.17
CA CYS A 110 -1.30 -1.58 -5.09
C CYS A 110 -1.18 -0.06 -5.15
N PHE A 111 -1.98 0.62 -5.98
CA PHE A 111 -1.98 2.08 -6.05
C PHE A 111 -2.31 2.70 -4.68
N ASN A 112 -3.38 2.20 -4.03
CA ASN A 112 -3.84 2.71 -2.75
C ASN A 112 -2.86 2.37 -1.61
N MET A 113 -2.57 1.08 -1.42
CA MET A 113 -1.85 0.60 -0.25
C MET A 113 -0.34 0.65 -0.44
N ALA A 114 0.17 0.15 -1.56
CA ALA A 114 1.61 0.03 -1.77
C ALA A 114 2.24 1.35 -2.21
N ILE A 115 1.60 2.10 -3.11
CA ILE A 115 2.17 3.32 -3.69
C ILE A 115 1.85 4.53 -2.81
N VAL A 116 0.57 4.92 -2.77
CA VAL A 116 0.17 6.13 -2.04
C VAL A 116 0.42 5.95 -0.55
N GLY A 117 0.02 4.81 0.01
CA GLY A 117 0.27 4.48 1.41
C GLY A 117 1.74 4.62 1.83
N SER A 118 2.67 4.06 1.05
CA SER A 118 4.11 4.18 1.35
C SER A 118 4.67 5.59 1.19
N LEU A 119 4.21 6.33 0.17
CA LEU A 119 4.64 7.73 -0.02
C LEU A 119 4.16 8.62 1.12
N VAL A 120 2.87 8.52 1.46
CA VAL A 120 2.25 9.30 2.53
C VAL A 120 2.94 8.98 3.86
N ALA A 121 3.12 7.69 4.18
CA ALA A 121 3.83 7.29 5.39
C ALA A 121 5.24 7.90 5.47
N TYR A 122 6.01 7.82 4.38
CA TYR A 122 7.37 8.36 4.35
C TYR A 122 7.40 9.87 4.55
N TRP A 123 6.56 10.62 3.81
CA TRP A 123 6.58 12.09 3.86
C TRP A 123 6.01 12.63 5.17
N VAL A 124 4.94 12.05 5.69
CA VAL A 124 4.38 12.42 7.01
C VAL A 124 5.42 12.13 8.10
N TYR A 125 6.08 10.98 8.07
CA TYR A 125 7.16 10.67 9.01
C TYR A 125 8.28 11.70 8.92
N ARG A 126 8.75 12.02 7.71
CA ARG A 126 9.83 12.99 7.49
C ARG A 126 9.46 14.40 7.94
N ALA A 127 8.22 14.83 7.71
CA ALA A 127 7.72 16.13 8.13
C ALA A 127 7.66 16.25 9.66
N ILE A 128 7.18 15.20 10.34
CA ILE A 128 7.05 15.22 11.80
C ILE A 128 8.40 14.96 12.47
N ALA A 129 9.17 13.95 12.05
CA ALA A 129 10.45 13.61 12.67
C ALA A 129 11.55 14.65 12.39
N GLY A 130 11.53 15.29 11.22
CA GLY A 130 12.50 16.31 10.83
C GLY A 130 13.96 15.86 11.01
N ARG A 131 14.78 16.71 11.64
CA ARG A 131 16.19 16.43 11.99
C ARG A 131 16.38 15.99 13.45
N THR A 132 15.33 15.49 14.11
CA THR A 132 15.44 15.07 15.51
C THR A 132 16.35 13.86 15.68
N ALA A 133 16.99 13.78 16.86
CA ALA A 133 17.85 12.66 17.22
C ALA A 133 17.12 11.32 17.10
N ILE A 134 17.87 10.25 16.81
CA ILE A 134 17.31 8.89 16.61
C ILE A 134 16.52 8.42 17.84
N ASN A 135 16.96 8.79 19.04
CA ASN A 135 16.33 8.38 20.30
C ASN A 135 15.20 9.33 20.74
N SER A 136 14.82 10.31 19.91
CA SER A 136 13.78 11.26 20.29
C SER A 136 12.41 10.58 20.31
N PRO A 137 11.59 10.74 21.38
CA PRO A 137 10.22 10.22 21.42
C PRO A 137 9.35 10.78 20.28
N ARG A 138 9.73 11.94 19.73
CA ARG A 138 9.10 12.53 18.54
C ARG A 138 9.11 11.59 17.34
N ARG A 139 10.12 10.72 17.19
CA ARG A 139 10.16 9.74 16.10
C ARG A 139 9.15 8.61 16.27
N VAL A 140 8.82 8.24 17.50
CA VAL A 140 7.76 7.26 17.79
C VAL A 140 6.41 7.86 17.44
N VAL A 141 6.14 9.09 17.89
CA VAL A 141 4.93 9.83 17.54
C VAL A 141 4.83 10.03 16.02
N ALA A 142 5.92 10.43 15.36
CA ALA A 142 5.97 10.56 13.91
C ALA A 142 5.61 9.24 13.19
N GLY A 143 6.10 8.10 13.69
CA GLY A 143 5.79 6.79 13.13
C GLY A 143 4.32 6.42 13.27
N ALA A 144 3.74 6.66 14.45
CA ALA A 144 2.32 6.41 14.71
C ALA A 144 1.43 7.29 13.81
N VAL A 145 1.72 8.59 13.74
CA VAL A 145 0.96 9.53 12.89
C VAL A 145 1.15 9.19 11.40
N ALA A 146 2.36 8.84 10.97
CA ALA A 146 2.61 8.41 9.59
C ALA A 146 1.79 7.19 9.20
N GLY A 147 1.76 6.15 10.04
CA GLY A 147 0.95 4.96 9.81
C GLY A 147 -0.55 5.27 9.77
N TYR A 148 -1.02 6.08 10.72
CA TYR A 148 -2.43 6.49 10.81
C TYR A 148 -2.87 7.30 9.58
N VAL A 149 -2.11 8.31 9.17
CA VAL A 149 -2.45 9.14 8.00
C VAL A 149 -2.38 8.31 6.73
N ALA A 150 -1.36 7.47 6.57
CA ALA A 150 -1.22 6.62 5.40
C ALA A 150 -2.40 5.67 5.23
N ILE A 151 -2.86 5.00 6.30
CA ILE A 151 -3.99 4.06 6.19
C ILE A 151 -5.30 4.78 5.88
N HIS A 152 -5.52 5.98 6.42
CA HIS A 152 -6.71 6.77 6.13
C HIS A 152 -6.71 7.30 4.70
N VAL A 153 -5.57 7.77 4.18
CA VAL A 153 -5.48 8.20 2.78
C VAL A 153 -5.71 7.03 1.83
N ALA A 154 -5.11 5.87 2.11
CA ALA A 154 -5.29 4.68 1.29
C ALA A 154 -6.76 4.19 1.32
N ALA A 155 -7.42 4.23 2.47
CA ALA A 155 -8.83 3.92 2.61
C ALA A 155 -9.75 4.94 1.90
N LEU A 156 -9.40 6.23 1.95
CA LEU A 156 -10.12 7.29 1.24
C LEU A 156 -10.07 7.08 -0.27
N LEU A 157 -8.91 6.70 -0.82
CA LEU A 157 -8.79 6.40 -2.25
C LEU A 157 -9.67 5.22 -2.66
N ALA A 158 -9.64 4.12 -1.90
CA ALA A 158 -10.53 2.99 -2.15
C ALA A 158 -12.01 3.43 -2.10
N ALA A 159 -12.39 4.26 -1.12
CA ALA A 159 -13.75 4.80 -1.02
C ALA A 159 -14.14 5.67 -2.23
N ILE A 160 -13.21 6.49 -2.75
CA ILE A 160 -13.43 7.27 -3.98
C ILE A 160 -13.59 6.34 -5.18
N GLU A 161 -12.74 5.34 -5.32
CA GLU A 161 -12.80 4.36 -6.42
C GLU A 161 -14.15 3.63 -6.45
N PHE A 162 -14.64 3.18 -5.28
CA PHE A 162 -15.99 2.61 -5.15
C PHE A 162 -17.09 3.63 -5.45
N GLY A 163 -17.00 4.85 -4.90
CA GLY A 163 -18.00 5.89 -5.08
C GLY A 163 -18.13 6.38 -6.53
N LEU A 164 -17.05 6.31 -7.31
CA LEU A 164 -17.06 6.65 -8.73
C LEU A 164 -17.75 5.59 -9.60
N GLN A 165 -17.80 4.32 -9.17
CA GLN A 165 -18.40 3.26 -9.97
C GLN A 165 -19.86 3.54 -10.35
N PRO A 166 -20.80 3.78 -9.40
CA PRO A 166 -22.19 4.07 -9.76
C PRO A 166 -22.37 5.42 -10.46
N MET A 167 -21.39 6.34 -10.40
CA MET A 167 -21.47 7.64 -11.07
C MET A 167 -21.06 7.57 -12.54
N LEU A 168 -20.11 6.70 -12.88
CA LEU A 168 -19.52 6.60 -14.21
C LEU A 168 -19.99 5.35 -14.98
N PHE A 169 -20.45 4.32 -14.25
CA PHE A 169 -20.84 3.03 -14.80
C PHE A 169 -22.21 2.64 -14.21
N THR A 170 -23.27 3.26 -14.72
CA THR A 170 -24.66 3.00 -14.30
C THR A 170 -25.27 1.75 -14.94
N ASP A 171 -24.65 1.24 -16.00
CA ASP A 171 -25.24 0.25 -16.91
C ASP A 171 -24.50 -1.11 -16.89
N ALA A 172 -23.72 -1.38 -15.84
CA ALA A 172 -22.97 -2.64 -15.69
C ALA A 172 -23.77 -3.71 -14.93
#